data_AF-A0A1S3Y2R7-F1
#
_entry.id   AF-A0A1S3Y2R7-F1
#
_cell.length_a   1.000
_cell.length_b   1.000
_cell.length_c   1.000
_cell.angle_alpha   90.00
_cell.angle_beta   90.00
_cell.angle_gamma   90.00
#
_symmetry.space_group_name_H-M   'P 1'
#
loop_
_entity.id
_entity.type
_entity.pdbx_description
1 polymer ?
#
loop_
_entity_poly.entity_id
_entity_poly.type
_entity_poly.pdbx_seq_one_letter_code
_entity_poly.pdbx_strand_id
1 'polypeptide(L)'
;MYEKLIDVIDKPAKEVTDEDHDDATKIYHKYLKECLTTKCIILASMSSELQRKHQDMDPTAIIEHLKKMFDTQSRTARYHLSKALFGSKLTENSPVGPYVNHMIDLIKQLEKLGCKQGKEFSQDLIL
;
A
#
# COMPACT_ATOMS: atom_id res chain seq x y z
N MET A 1 13.52 -14.21 1.17
CA MET A 1 12.62 -14.17 2.35
C MET A 1 11.27 -13.53 2.01
N TYR A 2 11.22 -12.46 1.19
CA TYR A 2 9.98 -11.84 0.71
C TYR A 2 9.18 -12.68 -0.30
N GLU A 3 9.82 -13.51 -1.13
CA GLU A 3 9.11 -14.32 -2.14
C GLU A 3 8.17 -15.36 -1.52
N LYS A 4 8.51 -15.92 -0.35
CA LYS A 4 7.63 -16.86 0.37
C LYS A 4 6.39 -16.20 0.99
N LEU A 5 6.37 -14.87 1.14
CA LEU A 5 5.25 -14.14 1.73
C LEU A 5 4.12 -13.90 0.72
N ILE A 6 4.44 -13.74 -0.56
CA ILE A 6 3.45 -13.55 -1.62
C ILE A 6 2.67 -14.85 -1.86
N ASP A 7 3.37 -15.98 -1.90
CA ASP A 7 2.80 -17.32 -2.09
C ASP A 7 1.78 -17.73 -1.00
N VAL A 8 1.91 -17.20 0.22
CA VAL A 8 0.99 -17.50 1.33
C VAL A 8 -0.28 -16.64 1.24
N ILE A 9 -0.20 -15.44 0.66
CA ILE A 9 -1.32 -14.49 0.59
C ILE A 9 -2.23 -14.78 -0.62
N ASP A 10 -1.67 -15.22 -1.75
CA ASP A 10 -2.43 -15.45 -2.98
C ASP A 10 -3.01 -16.87 -3.12
N LYS A 11 -2.77 -17.75 -2.14
CA LYS A 11 -3.22 -19.14 -2.22
C LYS A 11 -4.70 -19.28 -1.84
N PRO A 12 -5.56 -19.84 -2.72
CA PRO A 12 -6.95 -20.09 -2.37
C PRO A 12 -7.06 -21.18 -1.30
N ALA A 13 -8.15 -21.15 -0.53
CA ALA A 13 -8.45 -22.14 0.49
C ALA A 13 -8.41 -23.55 -0.10
N LYS A 14 -7.70 -24.47 0.57
CA LYS A 14 -7.65 -25.88 0.15
C LYS A 14 -9.04 -26.49 0.31
N GLU A 15 -9.58 -27.04 -0.77
CA GLU A 15 -10.78 -27.87 -0.74
C GLU A 15 -10.50 -29.13 0.08
N VAL A 16 -11.44 -29.48 0.95
CA VAL A 16 -11.38 -30.67 1.80
C VAL A 16 -11.94 -31.84 1.00
N THR A 17 -11.09 -32.82 0.67
CA THR A 17 -11.52 -34.15 0.20
C THR A 17 -11.82 -35.06 1.38
N ASP A 18 -12.90 -35.84 1.27
CA ASP A 18 -13.43 -36.74 2.30
C ASP A 18 -12.38 -37.76 2.81
N GLU A 19 -11.79 -37.50 3.98
CA GLU A 19 -10.97 -38.46 4.72
C GLU A 19 -11.25 -38.40 6.24
N ASP A 20 -10.95 -39.52 6.91
CA ASP A 20 -11.26 -39.93 8.28
C ASP A 20 -11.36 -38.80 9.34
N HIS A 21 -12.31 -38.90 10.27
CA HIS A 21 -12.69 -37.82 11.20
C HIS A 21 -11.52 -37.34 12.08
N ASP A 22 -10.56 -38.21 12.38
CA ASP A 22 -9.32 -37.87 13.10
C ASP A 22 -8.35 -37.02 12.25
N ASP A 23 -8.27 -37.29 10.94
CA ASP A 23 -7.40 -36.56 10.03
C ASP A 23 -7.96 -35.16 9.72
N ALA A 24 -9.28 -35.06 9.50
CA ALA A 24 -9.97 -33.78 9.34
C ALA A 24 -9.75 -32.84 10.54
N THR A 25 -9.75 -33.39 11.77
CA THR A 25 -9.50 -32.62 13.00
C THR A 25 -8.06 -32.09 13.06
N LYS A 26 -7.08 -32.91 12.66
CA LYS A 26 -5.66 -32.50 12.61
C LYS A 26 -5.42 -31.42 11.56
N ILE A 27 -6.04 -31.56 10.39
CA ILE A 27 -5.98 -30.56 9.31
C ILE A 27 -6.53 -29.22 9.79
N TYR A 28 -7.68 -29.21 10.47
CA TYR A 28 -8.28 -27.99 10.98
C TYR A 28 -7.40 -27.29 12.04
N HIS A 29 -6.83 -28.03 12.98
CA HIS A 29 -5.91 -27.47 13.98
C HIS A 29 -4.65 -26.85 13.35
N LYS A 30 -4.12 -27.51 12.32
CA LYS A 30 -2.98 -26.98 11.55
C LYS A 30 -3.34 -25.66 10.88
N TYR A 31 -4.50 -25.59 10.23
CA TYR A 31 -5.01 -24.37 9.61
C TYR A 31 -5.16 -23.23 10.62
N LEU A 32 -5.76 -23.48 11.79
CA LEU A 32 -5.88 -22.47 12.85
C LEU A 32 -4.52 -21.94 13.30
N LYS A 33 -3.54 -22.82 13.48
CA LYS A 33 -2.18 -22.44 13.86
C LYS A 33 -1.50 -21.57 12.79
N GLU A 34 -1.67 -21.92 11.52
CA GLU A 34 -1.15 -21.15 10.39
C GLU A 34 -1.82 -19.77 10.31
N CYS A 35 -3.13 -19.69 10.53
CA CYS A 35 -3.89 -18.43 10.58
C CYS A 35 -3.40 -17.53 11.73
N LEU A 36 -3.26 -18.07 12.95
CA LEU A 36 -2.73 -17.33 14.10
C LEU A 36 -1.30 -16.85 13.86
N THR A 37 -0.45 -17.69 13.30
CA THR A 37 0.95 -17.34 12.98
C THR A 37 1.00 -16.19 11.98
N THR A 38 0.19 -16.28 10.91
CA THR A 38 0.08 -15.23 9.90
C THR A 38 -0.40 -13.93 10.52
N LYS A 39 -1.41 -13.98 11.40
CA LYS A 39 -1.90 -12.80 12.15
C LYS A 39 -0.79 -12.13 12.95
N CYS A 40 -0.04 -12.92 13.72
CA CYS A 40 1.03 -12.41 14.57
C CYS A 40 2.13 -11.74 13.73
N ILE A 41 2.52 -12.33 12.61
CA ILE A 41 3.54 -11.77 11.71
C ILE A 41 3.06 -10.44 11.11
N ILE A 42 1.83 -10.40 10.61
CA ILE A 42 1.23 -9.19 10.04
C ILE A 42 1.21 -8.08 11.09
N LEU A 43 0.66 -8.35 12.28
CA LEU A 43 0.54 -7.36 13.36
C LEU A 43 1.89 -6.89 13.90
N ALA A 44 2.88 -7.78 14.03
CA ALA A 44 4.22 -7.44 14.50
C ALA A 44 5.00 -6.56 13.51
N SER A 45 4.63 -6.60 12.23
CA SER A 45 5.25 -5.80 11.17
C SER A 45 4.71 -4.36 11.10
N MET A 46 3.75 -4.01 11.95
CA MET A 46 3.05 -2.72 11.92
C MET A 46 3.52 -1.75 13.01
N SER A 47 3.16 -0.48 12.84
CA SER A 47 3.18 0.48 13.95
C SER A 47 2.13 0.13 15.00
N SER A 48 2.34 0.59 16.24
CA SER A 48 1.44 0.32 17.37
C SER A 48 0.00 0.80 17.13
N GLU A 49 -0.17 1.89 16.37
CA GLU A 49 -1.49 2.41 16.00
C GLU A 49 -2.23 1.47 15.03
N LEU A 50 -1.54 1.03 13.97
CA LEU A 50 -2.11 0.07 13.02
C LEU A 50 -2.39 -1.26 13.71
N GLN A 51 -1.50 -1.72 14.57
CA GLN A 51 -1.68 -2.96 15.32
C GLN A 51 -2.97 -2.94 16.15
N ARG A 52 -3.21 -1.87 16.94
CA ARG A 52 -4.44 -1.73 17.75
C ARG A 52 -5.71 -1.75 16.90
N LYS A 53 -5.67 -1.16 15.71
CA LYS A 53 -6.83 -1.11 14.80
C LYS A 53 -7.20 -2.47 14.21
N HIS A 54 -6.25 -3.39 14.12
CA HIS A 54 -6.39 -4.66 13.39
C HIS A 54 -6.32 -5.90 14.32
N GLN A 55 -6.22 -5.72 15.64
CA GLN A 55 -6.00 -6.81 16.60
C GLN A 55 -7.10 -7.87 16.58
N ASP A 56 -8.35 -7.50 16.28
CA ASP A 56 -9.50 -8.41 16.30
C ASP A 56 -9.92 -8.89 14.91
N MET A 57 -9.21 -8.49 13.85
CA MET A 57 -9.52 -8.89 12.48
C MET A 57 -8.88 -10.23 12.12
N ASP A 58 -9.47 -10.93 11.14
CA ASP A 58 -8.85 -12.08 10.47
C ASP A 58 -7.66 -11.63 9.60
N PRO A 59 -6.56 -12.40 9.50
CA PRO A 59 -5.41 -12.05 8.67
C PRO A 59 -5.75 -11.58 7.25
N THR A 60 -6.72 -12.22 6.59
CA THR A 60 -7.13 -11.89 5.23
C THR A 60 -7.79 -10.51 5.19
N ALA A 61 -8.70 -10.27 6.14
CA ALA A 61 -9.38 -8.99 6.31
C ALA A 61 -8.39 -7.86 6.64
N ILE A 62 -7.33 -8.15 7.42
CA ILE A 62 -6.26 -7.19 7.69
C ILE A 62 -5.57 -6.79 6.39
N ILE A 63 -5.12 -7.76 5.58
CA ILE A 63 -4.44 -7.46 4.32
C ILE A 63 -5.33 -6.66 3.36
N GLU A 64 -6.60 -7.05 3.19
CA GLU A 64 -7.55 -6.32 2.35
C GLU A 64 -7.75 -4.88 2.82
N HIS A 65 -7.95 -4.70 4.13
CA HIS A 65 -8.17 -3.37 4.69
C HIS A 65 -6.94 -2.48 4.55
N LEU A 66 -5.72 -3.01 4.76
CA LEU A 66 -4.48 -2.27 4.50
C LEU A 66 -4.34 -1.89 3.03
N LYS A 67 -4.56 -2.83 2.09
CA LYS A 67 -4.50 -2.57 0.64
C LYS A 67 -5.43 -1.39 0.30
N LYS A 68 -6.67 -1.41 0.78
CA LYS A 68 -7.64 -0.34 0.57
C LYS A 68 -7.21 0.98 1.21
N MET A 69 -6.72 0.95 2.45
CA MET A 69 -6.29 2.13 3.20
C MET A 69 -5.11 2.82 2.50
N PHE A 70 -4.07 2.07 2.14
CA PHE A 70 -2.88 2.62 1.47
C PHE A 70 -3.14 3.01 0.01
N ASP A 71 -4.00 2.31 -0.71
CA ASP A 71 -4.43 2.74 -2.05
C ASP A 71 -5.19 4.07 -1.99
N THR A 72 -6.12 4.20 -1.04
CA THR A 72 -6.85 5.46 -0.80
C THR A 72 -5.88 6.59 -0.40
N GLN A 73 -4.94 6.32 0.50
CA GLN A 73 -3.94 7.29 0.92
C GLN A 73 -3.05 7.73 -0.24
N SER A 74 -2.60 6.79 -1.09
CA SER A 74 -1.84 7.08 -2.31
C SER A 74 -2.65 7.95 -3.27
N ARG A 75 -3.93 7.63 -3.49
CA ARG A 75 -4.82 8.43 -4.35
C ARG A 75 -5.00 9.85 -3.82
N THR A 76 -5.22 10.01 -2.52
CA THR A 76 -5.37 11.33 -1.88
C THR A 76 -4.07 12.13 -1.95
N ALA A 77 -2.92 11.50 -1.67
CA ALA A 77 -1.62 12.15 -1.79
C ALA A 77 -1.33 12.61 -3.23
N ARG A 78 -1.58 11.75 -4.22
CA ARG A 78 -1.49 12.11 -5.64
C ARG A 78 -2.41 13.27 -5.98
N TYR A 79 -3.64 13.26 -5.51
CA TYR A 79 -4.58 14.37 -5.74
C TYR A 79 -4.06 15.70 -5.18
N HIS A 80 -3.58 15.72 -3.94
CA HIS A 80 -3.06 16.95 -3.33
C HIS A 80 -1.80 17.47 -4.03
N LEU A 81 -0.86 16.58 -4.38
CA LEU A 81 0.34 16.95 -5.11
C LEU A 81 0.02 17.46 -6.52
N SER A 82 -0.88 16.80 -7.25
CA SER A 82 -1.35 17.29 -8.54
C SER A 82 -2.03 18.65 -8.40
N LYS A 83 -2.89 18.84 -7.40
CA LYS A 83 -3.55 20.12 -7.14
C LYS A 83 -2.54 21.22 -6.84
N ALA A 84 -1.49 20.93 -6.07
CA ALA A 84 -0.42 21.87 -5.79
C ALA A 84 0.37 22.21 -7.07
N LEU A 85 0.69 21.20 -7.88
CA LEU A 85 1.44 21.36 -9.13
C LEU A 85 0.67 22.24 -10.14
N PHE A 86 -0.56 21.88 -10.47
CA PHE A 86 -1.39 22.64 -11.42
C PHE A 86 -1.92 23.97 -10.86
N GLY A 87 -1.92 24.11 -9.53
CA GLY A 87 -2.30 25.35 -8.85
C GLY A 87 -1.13 26.32 -8.63
N SER A 88 0.11 25.85 -8.77
CA SER A 88 1.31 26.67 -8.61
C SER A 88 1.38 27.71 -9.72
N LYS A 89 1.68 28.95 -9.34
CA LYS A 89 1.86 30.06 -10.29
C LYS A 89 3.07 30.87 -9.86
N LEU A 90 3.90 31.24 -10.82
CA LEU A 90 4.96 32.20 -10.59
C LEU A 90 4.32 33.57 -10.34
N THR A 91 4.52 34.15 -9.17
CA THR A 91 4.02 35.49 -8.87
C THR A 91 4.86 36.53 -9.59
N GLU A 92 4.24 37.63 -10.02
CA GLU A 92 4.94 38.72 -10.67
C GLU A 92 6.09 39.23 -9.78
N ASN A 93 7.26 39.42 -10.37
CA ASN A 93 8.52 39.80 -9.70
C ASN A 93 9.14 38.74 -8.75
N SER A 94 8.65 37.50 -8.73
CA SER A 94 9.32 36.43 -7.97
C SER A 94 10.48 35.79 -8.75
N PRO A 95 11.53 35.32 -8.05
CA PRO A 95 12.65 34.64 -8.71
C PRO A 95 12.20 33.30 -9.32
N VAL A 96 12.57 33.07 -10.58
CA VAL A 96 12.21 31.86 -11.34
C VAL A 96 12.87 30.60 -10.74
N GLY A 97 14.11 30.70 -10.26
CA GLY A 97 14.86 29.54 -9.74
C GLY A 97 14.15 28.77 -8.61
N PRO A 98 13.76 29.43 -7.51
CA PRO A 98 12.96 28.82 -6.44
C PRO A 98 11.65 28.18 -6.93
N TYR A 99 10.95 28.82 -7.87
CA TYR A 99 9.72 28.28 -8.45
C TYR A 99 9.99 26.99 -9.22
N VAL A 100 10.98 26.99 -10.12
CA VAL A 100 11.38 25.80 -10.89
C VAL A 100 11.76 24.65 -9.95
N ASN A 101 12.53 24.92 -8.89
CA ASN A 101 12.89 23.91 -7.89
C ASN A 101 11.66 23.33 -7.20
N HIS A 102 10.67 24.16 -6.86
CA HIS A 102 9.42 23.72 -6.27
C HIS A 102 8.60 22.82 -7.22
N MET A 103 8.49 23.21 -8.50
CA MET A 103 7.80 22.40 -9.52
C MET A 103 8.47 21.04 -9.72
N ILE A 104 9.81 21.01 -9.79
CA ILE A 104 10.59 19.77 -9.90
C ILE A 104 10.35 18.85 -8.69
N ASP A 105 10.31 19.42 -7.48
CA ASP A 105 10.06 18.64 -6.27
C ASP A 105 8.66 17.99 -6.29
N LEU A 106 7.62 18.75 -6.66
CA LEU A 106 6.26 18.23 -6.80
C LEU A 106 6.18 17.10 -7.84
N ILE A 107 6.83 17.25 -9.00
CA ILE A 107 6.89 16.21 -10.04
C ILE A 107 7.57 14.95 -9.51
N LYS A 108 8.73 15.08 -8.84
CA LYS A 108 9.44 13.94 -8.24
C LYS A 108 8.61 13.23 -7.17
N GLN A 109 7.86 13.97 -6.35
CA GLN A 109 6.96 13.38 -5.37
C GLN A 109 5.82 12.60 -6.02
N LEU A 110 5.26 13.11 -7.12
CA LEU A 110 4.26 12.38 -7.90
C LEU A 110 4.81 11.10 -8.54
N GLU A 111 6.04 11.13 -9.08
CA GLU A 111 6.70 9.96 -9.63
C GLU A 111 6.89 8.85 -8.59
N LYS A 112 7.27 9.21 -7.35
CA LYS A 112 7.39 8.27 -6.22
C LYS A 112 6.06 7.58 -5.88
N LEU A 113 4.92 8.23 -6.14
CA LEU A 113 3.59 7.68 -5.96
C LEU A 113 3.08 6.92 -7.19
N GLY A 114 3.93 6.69 -8.19
CA GLY A 114 3.61 5.94 -9.40
C GLY A 114 3.01 6.78 -10.53
N CYS A 115 2.88 8.11 -10.36
CA CYS A 115 2.48 9.01 -11.44
C CYS A 115 3.69 9.32 -12.34
N LYS A 116 3.95 8.46 -13.33
CA LYS A 116 4.98 8.71 -14.33
C LYS A 116 4.49 9.76 -15.32
N GLN A 117 5.25 10.84 -15.45
CA GLN A 117 5.00 11.89 -16.44
C GLN A 117 6.00 11.72 -17.60
N GLY A 118 5.56 12.04 -18.82
CA GLY A 118 6.49 12.13 -19.95
C GLY A 118 7.51 13.24 -19.72
N LYS A 119 8.74 13.09 -20.22
CA LYS A 119 9.79 14.11 -20.07
C LYS A 119 9.36 15.45 -20.65
N GLU A 120 8.74 15.44 -21.83
CA GLU A 120 8.22 16.64 -22.50
C GLU A 120 7.13 17.32 -21.65
N PHE A 121 6.12 16.55 -21.23
CA PHE A 121 5.06 17.08 -20.37
C PHE A 121 5.59 17.65 -19.03
N SER A 122 6.63 17.03 -18.46
CA SER A 122 7.26 17.53 -17.23
C SER A 122 7.99 18.87 -17.47
N GLN A 123 8.57 19.07 -18.65
CA GLN A 123 9.19 20.33 -19.04
C GLN A 123 8.14 21.41 -19.28
N ASP A 124 7.05 21.08 -19.99
CA ASP A 124 5.94 21.99 -20.26
C ASP A 124 5.23 22.45 -18.97
N LEU A 125 5.27 21.64 -17.91
CA LEU A 125 4.73 22.03 -16.61
C LEU A 125 5.60 23.05 -15.87
N ILE A 126 6.90 23.11 -16.17
CA ILE A 126 7.86 23.97 -15.47
C ILE A 126 7.99 25.34 -16.16
N LEU A 127 7.90 25.36 -17.50
CA LEU A 127 8.05 26.54 -18.36
C LEU A 127 6.76 27.38 -18.42
#